data_AF-D8TN07-F1
#
_entry.id   AF-D8TN07-F1
#
_cell.length_a   1.000
_cell.length_b   1.000
_cell.length_c   1.000
_cell.angle_alpha   90.00
_cell.angle_beta   90.00
_cell.angle_gamma   90.00
#
_symmetry.space_group_name_H-M   'P 1'
#
loop_
_entity.id
_entity.type
_entity.pdbx_description
1 polymer ?
#
loop_
_entity_poly.entity_id
_entity_poly.type
_entity_poly.pdbx_seq_one_letter_code
_entity_poly.pdbx_strand_id
1 'polypeptide(L)'
;VKQTVMTYVYGVTMMGAREQIENRLEERGWTNERERRKVASYLSRIIFESMGEVFGPVVALRAWLDDCAKFAVSSGQPVCWTSPLGFPIEQPYRKLPTVQVWTPLQVCITLRDYRRESAAPVDPRRQRNGFPPNYIHSLDSAHMMMTALAVRRAGGVFAAVHDSFWTHA
;
A
#
# COMPACT_ATOMS: atom_id res chain seq x y z
N VAL A 1 -13.10 7.52 -10.43
CA VAL A 1 -12.55 8.60 -9.58
C VAL A 1 -12.21 8.12 -8.17
N LYS A 2 -13.16 7.63 -7.36
CA LYS A 2 -12.92 7.18 -5.96
C LYS A 2 -11.63 6.37 -5.77
N GLN A 3 -11.48 5.24 -6.47
CA GLN A 3 -10.31 4.37 -6.34
C GLN A 3 -8.99 5.05 -6.72
N THR A 4 -8.99 5.85 -7.79
CA THR A 4 -7.80 6.56 -8.27
C THR A 4 -7.34 7.62 -7.28
N VAL A 5 -8.28 8.35 -6.66
CA VAL A 5 -7.97 9.34 -5.62
C VAL A 5 -7.48 8.66 -4.34
N MET A 6 -8.15 7.59 -3.91
CA MET A 6 -7.73 6.81 -2.74
C MET A 6 -6.32 6.23 -2.90
N THR A 7 -5.94 5.79 -4.10
CA THR A 7 -4.62 5.18 -4.32
C THR A 7 -3.52 6.19 -4.63
N TYR A 8 -3.87 7.42 -4.97
CA TYR A 8 -2.91 8.52 -5.18
C TYR A 8 -2.09 8.82 -3.93
N VAL A 9 -2.75 8.91 -2.78
CA VAL A 9 -2.08 9.17 -1.49
C VAL A 9 -1.15 8.01 -1.09
N TYR A 10 -1.41 6.80 -1.58
CA TYR A 10 -0.56 5.62 -1.41
C TYR A 10 0.50 5.46 -2.50
N GLY A 11 0.58 6.41 -3.41
CA GLY A 11 1.66 6.51 -4.38
C GLY A 11 1.44 5.83 -5.72
N VAL A 12 0.17 5.63 -6.11
CA VAL A 12 -0.15 5.16 -7.46
C VAL A 12 0.48 6.05 -8.53
N THR A 13 1.03 5.45 -9.58
CA THR A 13 1.53 6.18 -10.74
C THR A 13 0.38 6.51 -11.68
N MET A 14 0.58 7.47 -12.58
CA MET A 14 -0.40 7.77 -13.64
C MET A 14 -0.76 6.54 -14.49
N MET A 15 0.19 5.61 -14.67
CA MET A 15 -0.08 4.33 -15.34
C MET A 15 -1.00 3.43 -14.52
N GLY A 16 -0.75 3.27 -13.22
CA GLY A 16 -1.62 2.49 -12.35
C GLY A 16 -3.02 3.10 -12.21
N ALA A 17 -3.09 4.44 -12.19
CA ALA A 17 -4.35 5.16 -12.21
C ALA A 17 -5.15 4.94 -13.49
N ARG A 18 -4.48 4.96 -14.65
CA ARG A 18 -5.11 4.62 -15.94
C ARG A 18 -5.69 3.22 -15.90
N GLU A 19 -4.92 2.23 -15.43
CA GLU A 19 -5.36 0.84 -15.35
C GLU A 19 -6.59 0.69 -14.43
N GLN A 20 -6.60 1.36 -13.28
CA GLN A 20 -7.78 1.38 -12.41
C GLN A 20 -9.01 1.99 -13.10
N ILE A 21 -8.85 3.08 -13.85
CA ILE A 21 -9.96 3.71 -14.59
C ILE A 21 -10.42 2.77 -15.71
N GLU A 22 -9.49 2.14 -16.42
CA GLU A 22 -9.77 1.19 -17.49
C GLU A 22 -10.62 0.02 -16.97
N ASN A 23 -10.22 -0.61 -15.86
CA ASN A 23 -10.99 -1.69 -15.24
C ASN A 23 -12.41 -1.24 -14.84
N ARG A 24 -12.57 -0.01 -14.33
CA ARG A 24 -13.90 0.55 -13.99
C ARG A 24 -14.76 0.88 -15.21
N LEU A 25 -14.15 1.20 -16.35
CA LEU A 25 -14.87 1.40 -17.60
C LEU A 25 -15.33 0.07 -18.16
N GLU A 26 -14.50 -0.97 -18.08
CA GLU A 26 -14.85 -2.34 -18.48
C GLU A 26 -16.03 -2.88 -17.67
N GLU A 27 -16.01 -2.74 -16.34
CA GLU A 27 -17.13 -3.10 -15.46
C GLU A 27 -18.45 -2.38 -15.82
N ARG A 28 -18.36 -1.21 -16.46
CA ARG A 28 -19.51 -0.40 -16.91
C ARG A 28 -19.93 -0.70 -18.35
N GLY A 29 -19.38 -1.73 -18.98
CA GLY A 29 -19.76 -2.17 -20.32
C GLY A 29 -18.98 -1.54 -21.47
N TRP A 30 -17.86 -0.87 -21.22
CA TRP A 30 -16.99 -0.37 -22.29
C TRP A 30 -16.12 -1.51 -22.85
N THR A 31 -16.62 -2.19 -23.86
CA THR A 31 -16.01 -3.41 -24.42
C THR A 31 -14.89 -3.14 -25.42
N ASN A 32 -14.91 -2.01 -26.13
CA ASN A 32 -13.84 -1.65 -27.07
C ASN A 32 -12.56 -1.22 -26.32
N GLU A 33 -11.55 -2.09 -26.32
CA GLU A 33 -10.27 -1.86 -25.63
C GLU A 33 -9.57 -0.58 -26.09
N ARG A 34 -9.52 -0.33 -27.40
CA ARG A 34 -8.79 0.83 -27.94
C ARG A 34 -9.44 2.15 -27.52
N GLU A 35 -10.77 2.20 -27.51
CA GLU A 35 -11.51 3.37 -27.04
C GLU A 35 -11.41 3.53 -25.52
N ARG A 36 -11.60 2.43 -24.78
CA ARG A 36 -11.50 2.40 -23.32
C ARG A 36 -10.14 2.90 -22.85
N ARG A 37 -9.05 2.44 -23.48
CA ARG A 37 -7.69 2.87 -23.13
C ARG A 37 -7.43 4.35 -23.43
N LYS A 38 -7.98 4.89 -24.52
CA LYS A 38 -7.91 6.33 -24.85
C LYS A 38 -8.65 7.17 -23.81
N VAL A 39 -9.87 6.79 -23.48
CA VAL A 39 -10.69 7.46 -22.46
C VAL A 39 -10.04 7.37 -21.09
N ALA A 40 -9.57 6.19 -20.68
CA ALA A 40 -8.87 6.00 -19.41
C ALA A 40 -7.60 6.87 -19.32
N SER A 41 -6.85 7.01 -20.42
CA SER A 41 -5.67 7.87 -20.47
C SER A 41 -6.03 9.35 -20.31
N TYR A 42 -7.06 9.82 -21.01
CA TYR A 42 -7.55 11.19 -20.89
C TYR A 42 -8.07 11.51 -19.48
N LEU A 43 -8.87 10.62 -18.91
CA LEU A 43 -9.40 10.76 -17.55
C LEU A 43 -8.29 10.71 -16.50
N SER A 44 -7.32 9.79 -16.64
CA SER A 44 -6.17 9.69 -15.73
C SER A 44 -5.38 11.00 -15.69
N ARG A 45 -5.15 11.62 -16.86
CA ARG A 45 -4.45 12.91 -16.96
C ARG A 45 -5.20 14.02 -16.20
N ILE A 46 -6.49 14.21 -16.48
CA ILE A 46 -7.30 15.26 -15.82
C ILE A 46 -7.33 15.05 -14.30
N ILE A 47 -7.50 13.79 -13.88
CA ILE A 47 -7.55 13.44 -12.46
C ILE A 47 -6.21 13.75 -11.78
N PHE A 48 -5.08 13.46 -12.43
CA PHE A 48 -3.75 13.78 -11.88
C PHE A 48 -3.45 15.28 -11.85
N GLU A 49 -3.84 16.02 -12.90
CA GLU A 49 -3.74 17.49 -12.93
C GLU A 49 -4.52 18.10 -11.76
N SER A 50 -5.77 17.66 -11.56
CA SER A 50 -6.62 18.14 -10.46
C SER A 50 -6.10 17.73 -9.08
N MET A 51 -5.48 16.55 -8.95
CA MET A 51 -4.94 16.08 -7.67
C MET A 51 -3.69 16.82 -7.24
N GLY A 52 -2.86 17.30 -8.18
CA GLY A 52 -1.67 18.10 -7.87
C GLY A 52 -2.00 19.39 -7.13
N GLU A 53 -3.14 20.00 -7.44
CA GLU A 53 -3.61 21.24 -6.79
C GLU A 53 -4.17 20.99 -5.39
N VAL A 54 -4.86 19.86 -5.17
CA VAL A 54 -5.59 19.58 -3.92
C VAL A 54 -4.72 18.92 -2.85
N PHE A 55 -3.71 18.13 -3.24
CA PHE A 55 -3.00 17.24 -2.32
C PHE A 55 -1.55 17.62 -2.03
N GLY A 56 -1.16 18.90 -2.20
CA GLY A 56 0.20 19.39 -1.95
C GLY A 56 0.86 18.88 -0.65
N PRO A 57 0.20 19.00 0.52
CA PRO A 57 0.75 18.48 1.78
C PRO A 57 0.95 16.96 1.80
N VAL A 58 0.06 16.20 1.16
CA VAL A 58 0.18 14.73 1.09
C VAL A 58 1.33 14.31 0.19
N VAL A 59 1.54 15.03 -0.91
CA VAL A 59 2.70 14.83 -1.80
C VAL A 59 4.00 15.10 -1.05
N ALA A 60 4.06 16.18 -0.26
CA ALA A 60 5.23 16.51 0.57
C ALA A 60 5.49 15.43 1.64
N LEU A 61 4.46 14.98 2.35
CA LEU A 61 4.59 13.89 3.34
C LEU A 61 5.11 12.61 2.69
N ARG A 62 4.58 12.24 1.53
CA ARG A 62 5.03 11.06 0.79
C ARG A 62 6.51 11.18 0.40
N ALA A 63 6.92 12.33 -0.13
CA ALA A 63 8.31 12.56 -0.50
C ALA A 63 9.24 12.43 0.71
N TRP A 64 8.84 12.96 1.86
CA TRP A 64 9.55 12.80 3.12
C TRP A 64 9.66 11.34 3.56
N LEU A 65 8.57 10.57 3.51
CA LEU A 65 8.59 9.13 3.81
C LEU A 65 9.51 8.36 2.85
N ASP A 66 9.47 8.68 1.56
CA ASP A 66 10.35 8.07 0.56
C ASP A 66 11.84 8.33 0.88
N ASP A 67 12.18 9.53 1.39
CA ASP A 67 13.54 9.88 1.79
C ASP A 67 13.98 9.16 3.07
N CYS A 68 13.09 9.03 4.07
CA CYS A 68 13.35 8.19 5.24
C CYS A 68 13.61 6.73 4.85
N ALA A 69 12.82 6.18 3.93
CA ALA A 69 13.02 4.81 3.44
C ALA A 69 14.35 4.66 2.71
N LYS A 70 14.76 5.64 1.89
CA LYS A 70 16.09 5.64 1.24
C LYS A 70 17.21 5.60 2.27
N PHE A 71 17.10 6.38 3.34
CA PHE A 71 18.10 6.43 4.40
C PHE A 71 18.24 5.07 5.10
N ALA A 72 17.14 4.48 5.57
CA ALA A 72 17.17 3.16 6.25
C ALA A 72 17.78 2.07 5.35
N VAL A 73 17.36 2.03 4.09
CA VAL A 73 17.84 1.05 3.12
C VAL A 73 19.31 1.25 2.77
N SER A 74 19.82 2.49 2.76
CA SER A 74 21.24 2.76 2.50
C SER A 74 22.15 2.16 3.58
N SER A 75 21.64 1.99 4.80
CA SER A 75 22.30 1.29 5.90
C SER A 75 22.03 -0.22 5.91
N GLY A 76 21.37 -0.77 4.89
CA GLY A 76 21.00 -2.18 4.80
C GLY A 76 19.91 -2.62 5.76
N GLN A 77 19.24 -1.67 6.43
CA GLN A 77 18.20 -1.95 7.42
C GLN A 77 16.80 -1.85 6.79
N PRO A 78 15.83 -2.64 7.26
CA PRO A 78 14.44 -2.47 6.88
C PRO A 78 13.89 -1.16 7.46
N VAL A 79 12.83 -0.62 6.87
CA VAL A 79 12.13 0.51 7.47
C VAL A 79 11.37 0.02 8.70
N CYS A 80 11.60 0.68 9.83
CA CYS A 80 10.94 0.41 11.09
C CYS A 80 10.45 1.69 11.76
N TRP A 81 9.35 1.60 12.50
CA TRP A 81 8.81 2.69 13.32
C TRP A 81 7.97 2.11 14.46
N THR A 82 7.57 2.98 15.38
CA THR A 82 6.66 2.64 16.47
C THR A 82 5.35 3.37 16.25
N SER A 83 4.22 2.66 16.31
CA SER A 83 2.90 3.28 16.20
C SER A 83 2.60 4.16 17.43
N PRO A 84 1.61 5.07 17.37
CA PRO A 84 1.20 5.87 18.53
C PRO A 84 0.80 5.07 19.78
N LEU A 85 0.46 3.78 19.61
CA LEU A 85 0.15 2.85 20.70
C LEU A 85 1.38 2.15 21.29
N GLY A 86 2.58 2.49 20.84
CA GLY A 86 3.82 1.82 21.25
C GLY A 86 4.08 0.49 20.52
N PHE A 87 3.30 0.15 19.48
CA PHE A 87 3.49 -1.10 18.75
C PHE A 87 4.65 -0.98 17.74
N PRO A 88 5.72 -1.79 17.85
CA PRO A 88 6.82 -1.77 16.91
C PRO A 88 6.41 -2.39 15.57
N ILE A 89 6.77 -1.73 14.48
CA ILE A 89 6.43 -2.14 13.11
C ILE A 89 7.71 -2.17 12.29
N GLU A 90 7.93 -3.27 11.56
CA GLU A 90 9.01 -3.46 10.60
C GLU A 90 8.42 -3.91 9.26
N GLN A 91 8.91 -3.36 8.16
CA GLN A 91 8.54 -3.83 6.82
C GLN A 91 9.34 -5.09 6.42
N PRO A 92 8.70 -6.25 6.21
CA PRO A 92 9.38 -7.51 5.91
C PRO A 92 9.75 -7.63 4.42
N TYR A 93 10.12 -6.53 3.77
CA TYR A 93 10.46 -6.55 2.35
C TYR A 93 11.94 -6.87 2.14
N ARG A 94 12.22 -8.15 1.88
CA ARG A 94 13.56 -8.68 1.61
C ARG A 94 13.61 -9.44 0.28
N LYS A 95 14.81 -9.50 -0.32
CA LYS A 95 15.06 -10.25 -1.57
C LYS A 95 15.39 -11.70 -1.25
N LEU A 96 14.35 -12.53 -1.13
CA LEU A 96 14.51 -13.95 -0.84
C LEU A 96 15.25 -14.67 -1.97
N PRO A 97 16.26 -15.49 -1.67
CA PRO A 97 16.90 -16.33 -2.66
C PRO A 97 15.90 -17.36 -3.20
N THR A 98 16.01 -17.64 -4.50
CA THR A 98 15.22 -18.67 -5.15
C THR A 98 16.04 -19.94 -5.31
N VAL A 99 15.44 -21.09 -5.01
CA VAL A 99 16.04 -22.42 -5.18
C VAL A 99 15.26 -23.17 -6.26
N GLN A 100 16.01 -23.86 -7.11
CA GLN A 100 15.45 -24.71 -8.15
C GLN A 100 15.37 -26.15 -7.64
N VAL A 101 14.17 -26.73 -7.65
CA VAL A 101 13.92 -28.10 -7.21
C VAL A 101 13.50 -28.93 -8.42
N TRP A 102 14.27 -29.98 -8.68
CA TRP A 102 13.97 -30.96 -9.72
C TRP A 102 13.00 -31.99 -9.16
N THR A 103 11.92 -32.26 -9.91
CA THR A 103 10.94 -33.27 -9.53
C THR A 103 10.89 -34.38 -10.59
N PRO A 104 10.56 -35.63 -10.22
CA PRO A 104 10.47 -36.73 -11.18
C PRO A 104 9.39 -36.56 -12.25
N LEU A 105 8.38 -35.70 -12.00
CA LEU A 105 7.21 -35.52 -12.87
C LEU A 105 7.22 -34.22 -13.70
N GLN A 106 7.97 -33.19 -13.29
CA GLN A 106 8.00 -31.90 -13.99
C GLN A 106 9.35 -31.17 -13.89
N VAL A 107 9.62 -30.40 -14.96
CA VAL A 107 10.68 -29.40 -15.13
C VAL A 107 10.80 -28.52 -13.89
N CYS A 108 12.05 -28.34 -13.45
CA CYS A 108 12.56 -27.34 -12.50
C CYS A 108 11.52 -26.36 -11.90
N ILE A 109 11.13 -26.61 -10.64
CA ILE A 109 10.27 -25.72 -9.87
C ILE A 109 11.15 -24.67 -9.17
N THR A 110 10.87 -23.38 -9.38
CA THR A 110 11.55 -22.30 -8.65
C THR A 110 10.79 -21.97 -7.37
N LEU A 111 11.37 -22.28 -6.21
CA LEU A 111 10.83 -21.97 -4.89
C LEU A 111 11.58 -20.78 -4.27
N ARG A 112 10.94 -20.00 -3.40
CA ARG A 112 11.63 -19.02 -2.55
C ARG A 112 12.08 -19.69 -1.26
N ASP A 113 13.35 -19.52 -0.89
CA ASP A 113 13.89 -20.09 0.33
C ASP A 113 13.69 -19.15 1.53
N TYR A 114 12.58 -19.36 2.23
CA TYR A 114 12.22 -18.61 3.44
C TYR A 114 13.10 -18.93 4.65
N ARG A 115 13.87 -20.04 4.63
CA ARG A 115 14.76 -20.40 5.74
C ARG A 115 15.87 -19.37 5.98
N ARG A 116 16.16 -18.54 4.98
CA ARG A 116 17.18 -17.49 5.02
C ARG A 116 16.59 -16.08 5.00
N GLU A 117 15.30 -15.92 5.29
CA GLU A 117 14.62 -14.62 5.19
C GLU A 117 15.27 -13.53 6.03
N SER A 118 15.55 -13.78 7.31
CA SER A 118 16.17 -12.79 8.19
C SER A 118 17.59 -12.38 7.77
N ALA A 119 18.30 -13.27 7.06
CA ALA A 119 19.63 -13.01 6.51
C ALA A 119 19.60 -12.41 5.09
N ALA A 120 18.44 -12.41 4.42
CA ALA A 120 18.30 -11.90 3.08
C ALA A 120 18.43 -10.36 3.07
N PRO A 121 19.09 -9.79 2.05
CA PRO A 121 19.20 -8.35 1.94
C PRO A 121 17.83 -7.71 1.76
N VAL A 122 17.66 -6.50 2.29
CA VAL A 122 16.44 -5.71 2.11
C VAL A 122 16.16 -5.45 0.63
N ASP A 123 14.89 -5.34 0.26
CA ASP A 123 14.47 -4.94 -1.09
C ASP A 123 14.25 -3.42 -1.12
N PRO A 124 15.17 -2.62 -1.69
CA PRO A 124 15.08 -1.16 -1.66
C PRO A 124 13.81 -0.61 -2.27
N ARG A 125 13.34 -1.25 -3.35
CA ARG A 125 12.20 -0.78 -4.12
C ARG A 125 10.90 -1.06 -3.38
N ARG A 126 10.77 -2.25 -2.80
CA ARG A 126 9.56 -2.63 -2.05
C ARG A 126 9.47 -1.91 -0.70
N GLN A 127 10.60 -1.71 -0.01
CA GLN A 127 10.68 -0.88 1.20
C GLN A 127 10.14 0.53 0.93
N ARG A 128 10.72 1.24 -0.04
CA ARG A 128 10.29 2.59 -0.41
C ARG A 128 8.82 2.65 -0.81
N ASN A 129 8.40 1.82 -1.78
CA ASN A 129 7.05 1.89 -2.31
C ASN A 129 5.97 1.46 -1.30
N GLY A 130 6.32 0.56 -0.36
CA GLY A 130 5.39 0.09 0.65
C GLY A 130 5.31 0.98 1.88
N PHE A 131 6.27 1.90 2.09
CA PHE A 131 6.34 2.66 3.33
C PHE A 131 5.17 3.64 3.52
N PRO A 132 4.82 4.51 2.55
CA PRO A 132 3.67 5.39 2.69
C PRO A 132 2.35 4.66 3.05
N PRO A 133 1.88 3.63 2.31
CA PRO A 133 0.64 2.95 2.67
C PRO A 133 0.71 2.22 4.02
N ASN A 134 1.82 1.54 4.33
CA ASN A 134 1.93 0.82 5.59
C ASN A 134 1.96 1.78 6.79
N TYR A 135 2.59 2.94 6.64
CA TYR A 135 2.60 3.97 7.68
C TYR A 135 1.19 4.47 7.95
N ILE A 136 0.42 4.85 6.93
CA ILE A 136 -0.97 5.31 7.10
C ILE A 136 -1.86 4.20 7.70
N HIS A 137 -1.79 2.97 7.20
CA HIS A 137 -2.57 1.86 7.77
C HIS A 137 -2.22 1.60 9.25
N SER A 138 -0.98 1.85 9.66
CA SER A 138 -0.60 1.74 11.07
C SER A 138 -1.24 2.82 11.94
N LEU A 139 -1.43 4.04 11.40
CA LEU A 139 -2.14 5.13 12.07
C LEU A 139 -3.63 4.83 12.15
N ASP A 140 -4.24 4.34 11.07
CA ASP A 140 -5.65 3.95 11.04
C ASP A 140 -5.94 2.85 12.08
N SER A 141 -5.07 1.85 12.16
CA SER A 141 -5.16 0.76 13.13
C SER A 141 -5.00 1.27 14.57
N ALA A 142 -4.04 2.18 14.79
CA ALA A 142 -3.85 2.80 16.09
C ALA A 142 -5.08 3.62 16.51
N HIS A 143 -5.63 4.41 15.59
CA HIS A 143 -6.83 5.21 15.81
C HIS A 143 -8.05 4.34 16.13
N MET A 144 -8.28 3.28 15.35
CA MET A 144 -9.36 2.31 15.60
C MET A 144 -9.23 1.71 17.01
N MET A 145 -8.02 1.29 17.40
CA MET A 145 -7.80 0.67 18.71
C MET A 145 -7.94 1.68 19.85
N MET A 146 -7.43 2.92 19.70
CA MET A 146 -7.66 3.99 20.68
C MET A 146 -9.15 4.29 20.87
N THR A 147 -9.91 4.30 19.77
CA THR A 147 -11.36 4.51 19.78
C THR A 147 -12.07 3.36 20.51
N ALA A 148 -11.72 2.11 20.19
CA ALA A 148 -12.26 0.92 20.85
C ALA A 148 -12.03 0.97 22.38
N LEU A 149 -10.82 1.36 22.81
CA LEU A 149 -10.49 1.53 24.23
C LEU A 149 -11.34 2.62 24.89
N ALA A 150 -11.59 3.74 24.21
CA ALA A 150 -12.43 4.81 24.70
C ALA A 150 -13.90 4.37 24.85
N VAL A 151 -14.46 3.71 23.84
CA VAL A 151 -15.84 3.18 23.87
C VAL A 151 -16.00 2.16 24.99
N ARG A 152 -15.03 1.25 25.15
CA ARG A 152 -15.04 0.27 26.25
C ARG A 152 -15.02 0.95 27.62
N ARG A 153 -14.23 2.02 27.81
CA ARG A 153 -14.20 2.79 29.07
C ARG A 153 -15.53 3.49 29.34
N ALA A 154 -16.28 3.86 28.32
CA ALA A 154 -17.63 4.40 28.44
C ALA A 154 -18.72 3.31 28.66
N GLY A 155 -18.34 2.04 28.77
CA GLY A 155 -19.27 0.92 28.96
C GLY A 155 -19.95 0.44 27.67
N GLY A 156 -19.53 0.93 26.50
CA GLY A 156 -20.10 0.55 25.22
C GLY A 156 -19.48 -0.70 24.61
N VAL A 157 -20.21 -1.31 23.68
CA VAL A 157 -19.71 -2.38 22.80
C VAL A 157 -19.20 -1.76 21.51
N PHE A 158 -18.03 -2.19 21.05
CA PHE A 158 -17.41 -1.69 19.83
C PHE A 158 -17.15 -2.84 18.85
N ALA A 159 -17.53 -2.63 17.60
CA ALA A 159 -17.12 -3.47 16.47
C ALA A 159 -16.52 -2.59 15.39
N ALA A 160 -15.52 -3.10 14.66
CA ALA A 160 -14.94 -2.36 13.55
C ALA A 160 -14.52 -3.26 12.40
N VAL A 161 -14.62 -2.72 11.19
CA VAL A 161 -14.03 -3.25 9.97
C VAL A 161 -13.17 -2.12 9.38
N HIS A 162 -11.88 -2.15 9.70
CA HIS A 162 -10.90 -1.11 9.32
C HIS A 162 -11.36 0.31 9.69
N ASP A 163 -11.85 1.08 8.72
CA ASP A 163 -12.28 2.48 8.84
C ASP A 163 -13.77 2.65 9.17
N SER A 164 -14.50 1.55 9.39
CA SER A 164 -15.91 1.55 9.75
C SER A 164 -16.13 1.10 11.20
N PHE A 165 -16.73 1.95 12.04
CA PHE A 165 -16.91 1.73 13.48
C PHE A 165 -18.39 1.63 13.86
N TRP A 166 -18.78 0.54 14.52
CA TRP A 166 -20.16 0.20 14.82
C TRP A 166 -20.37 0.00 16.32
N THR A 167 -21.59 0.29 16.77
CA THR A 167 -22.07 0.04 18.13
C THR A 167 -23.58 -0.22 18.09
N HIS A 168 -24.21 -0.48 19.24
CA HIS A 168 -25.66 -0.58 19.32
C HIS A 168 -26.30 0.80 19.07
N ALA A 169 -27.54 0.81 18.58
CA ALA A 169 -28.32 2.04 18.40
C ALA A 169 -28.73 2.66 19.75
#